data_AF-A0A2N6BDK4-F1
#
_entry.id   AF-A0A2N6BDK4-F1
#
_cell.length_a   1.000
_cell.length_b   1.000
_cell.length_c   1.000
_cell.angle_alpha   90.00
_cell.angle_beta   90.00
_cell.angle_gamma   90.00
#
_symmetry.space_group_name_H-M   'P 1'
#
loop_
_entity.id
_entity.type
_entity.pdbx_description
1 polymer ?
#
loop_
_entity_poly.entity_id
_entity_poly.type
_entity_poly.pdbx_seq_one_letter_code
_entity_poly.pdbx_strand_id
1 'polypeptide(L)' 'MERVTMGRVFKCPVCGAEVMVVGAASEELDPHCCNTPMLPKPRVHEVYHCTHCGAEVAVVSGSAEHLDPYCCNDRMRRIA' A
#
# COMPACT_ATOMS: atom_id res chain seq x y z
N MET A 1 10.55 3.92 -17.29
CA MET A 1 9.33 4.15 -16.51
C MET A 1 9.19 3.02 -15.51
N GLU A 2 9.71 3.22 -14.31
CA GLU A 2 9.54 2.28 -13.21
C GLU A 2 8.10 2.39 -12.69
N ARG A 3 7.40 1.26 -12.63
CA ARG A 3 6.02 1.19 -12.17
C ARG A 3 6.02 1.36 -10.65
N VAL A 4 5.21 2.29 -10.12
CA VAL A 4 4.95 2.31 -8.69
C VAL A 4 4.13 1.08 -8.34
N THR A 5 4.71 0.17 -7.56
CA THR A 5 4.06 -1.07 -7.12
C THR A 5 3.10 -0.78 -5.96
N MET A 6 1.88 -1.32 -6.01
CA MET A 6 0.95 -1.29 -4.86
C MET A 6 1.60 -1.89 -3.62
N GLY A 7 1.22 -1.39 -2.45
CA GLY A 7 1.76 -1.79 -1.17
C GLY A 7 3.10 -1.13 -0.82
N ARG A 8 3.71 -0.33 -1.71
CA ARG A 8 4.97 0.38 -1.42
C ARG A 8 4.79 1.38 -0.28
N VAL A 9 5.77 1.43 0.61
CA VAL A 9 5.79 2.31 1.78
C VAL A 9 6.93 3.29 1.70
N PHE A 10 6.69 4.53 2.11
CA PHE A 10 7.69 5.57 2.25
C PHE A 10 7.74 6.05 3.70
N LYS A 11 8.92 6.44 4.16
CA LYS A 11 9.14 6.95 5.53
C LYS A 11 9.85 8.29 5.51
N CYS A 12 9.36 9.22 6.32
CA CYS A 12 10.04 10.49 6.55
C CYS A 12 11.30 10.22 7.40
N PRO A 13 12.48 10.64 6.94
CA PRO A 13 13.71 10.46 7.71
C PRO A 13 13.79 11.41 8.93
N VAL A 14 12.96 12.47 8.96
CA VAL A 14 12.98 13.49 10.03
C VAL A 14 12.05 13.12 11.18
N CYS A 15 10.75 12.93 10.91
CA CYS A 15 9.75 12.66 11.95
C CYS A 15 9.34 11.18 12.05
N GLY A 16 9.74 10.34 11.10
CA GLY A 16 9.40 8.93 11.08
C GLY A 16 8.00 8.58 10.56
N ALA A 17 7.18 9.56 10.14
CA ALA A 17 5.87 9.31 9.54
C ALA A 17 5.97 8.40 8.31
N GLU A 18 4.93 7.59 8.08
CA GLU A 18 4.88 6.61 6.98
C GLU A 18 3.67 6.87 6.09
N VAL A 19 3.84 6.68 4.78
CA VAL A 19 2.76 6.69 3.80
C VAL A 19 2.85 5.44 2.93
N MET A 20 1.70 4.90 2.53
CA MET A 20 1.58 3.67 1.75
C MET A 20 0.75 3.91 0.50
N VAL A 21 1.16 3.31 -0.60
CA VAL A 21 0.42 3.29 -1.87
C VAL A 21 -0.58 2.13 -1.83
N VAL A 22 -1.87 2.46 -1.80
CA VAL A 22 -2.94 1.43 -1.83
C VAL A 22 -3.31 1.07 -3.27
N GLY A 23 -3.37 2.05 -4.18
CA GLY A 23 -3.74 1.88 -5.60
C GLY A 23 -2.59 2.13 -6.57
N ALA A 24 -2.69 1.65 -7.81
CA ALA A 24 -1.68 1.91 -8.84
C ALA A 24 -1.64 3.41 -9.19
N ALA A 25 -0.54 4.09 -8.85
CA ALA A 25 -0.26 5.41 -9.37
C ALA A 25 0.36 5.28 -10.78
N SER A 26 -0.21 5.98 -11.76
CA SER A 26 0.35 6.04 -13.12
C SER A 26 1.64 6.87 -13.20
N GLU A 27 1.93 7.65 -12.16
CA GLU A 27 3.09 8.53 -12.05
C GLU A 27 3.99 8.10 -10.89
N GLU A 28 5.25 8.52 -10.97
CA GLU A 28 6.23 8.30 -9.92
C GLU A 28 5.82 9.10 -8.68
N LEU A 29 5.46 8.39 -7.60
CA LEU A 29 5.09 9.04 -6.35
C LEU A 29 6.34 9.58 -5.66
N ASP A 30 6.41 10.90 -5.51
CA ASP A 30 7.43 11.60 -4.72
C ASP A 30 6.79 12.23 -3.47
N PRO A 31 6.52 11.45 -2.40
CA PRO A 31 5.89 11.98 -1.20
C PRO A 31 6.88 12.79 -0.37
N HIS A 32 6.44 13.96 0.11
CA HIS A 32 7.21 14.86 0.97
C HIS A 32 6.60 14.94 2.37
N CYS A 33 7.46 14.90 3.39
CA CYS A 33 7.09 15.14 4.77
C CYS A 33 8.23 15.89 5.48
N CYS A 34 7.90 16.84 6.35
CA CYS A 34 8.89 17.76 6.94
C CYS A 34 9.73 18.50 5.87
N ASN A 35 9.10 18.87 4.75
CA ASN A 35 9.74 19.50 3.59
C ASN A 35 10.96 18.72 3.05
N THR A 36 10.96 17.40 3.20
CA THR A 36 12.02 16.50 2.73
C THR A 36 11.39 15.34 1.98
N PRO A 37 11.98 14.86 0.87
CA PRO A 37 11.55 13.64 0.21
C PRO A 37 11.53 12.46 1.19
N MET A 38 10.45 11.67 1.18
CA MET A 38 10.36 10.46 1.99
C MET A 38 11.11 9.31 1.29
N LEU A 39 11.73 8.44 2.09
CA LEU A 39 12.55 7.35 1.58
C LEU A 39 11.72 6.07 1.42
N PRO A 40 11.89 5.30 0.33
CA PRO A 40 11.21 4.02 0.18
C PRO A 40 11.68 3.04 1.25
N LYS A 41 10.75 2.34 1.88
CA LYS A 41 11.07 1.19 2.74
C LYS A 41 11.12 -0.08 1.88
N PRO A 42 11.96 -1.06 2.23
CA PRO A 42 11.94 -2.38 1.61
C PRO A 42 10.63 -3.15 1.84
N ARG A 43 9.83 -2.70 2.82
CA ARG A 43 8.56 -3.30 3.18
C ARG A 43 7.50 -2.97 2.13
N VAL A 44 6.88 -4.01 1.59
CA VAL A 44 5.65 -3.94 0.81
C VAL A 44 4.53 -4.49 1.70
N HIS A 45 3.48 -3.71 1.89
CA HIS A 45 2.28 -4.18 2.59
C HIS A 45 1.42 -5.02 1.65
N GLU A 46 0.79 -6.05 2.21
CA GLU A 46 -0.16 -6.85 1.45
C GLU A 46 -1.41 -6.02 1.17
N VAL A 47 -1.86 -6.05 -0.09
CA VAL A 47 -3.08 -5.38 -0.54
C VAL A 47 -4.02 -6.42 -1.13
N TYR A 48 -5.30 -6.28 -0.81
CA TYR A 48 -6.41 -7.10 -1.29
C TYR A 48 -7.34 -6.21 -2.10
N HIS A 49 -7.88 -6.74 -3.19
CA HIS A 49 -8.89 -6.04 -4.00
C HIS A 49 -10.17 -6.87 -4.14
N CYS A 50 -11.30 -6.20 -4.18
CA CYS A 50 -12.58 -6.79 -4.54
C CYS A 50 -12.74 -6.77 -6.07
N THR A 51 -12.95 -7.94 -6.66
CA THR A 51 -13.16 -8.09 -8.12
C THR A 51 -14.49 -7.52 -8.60
N HIS A 52 -15.47 -7.35 -7.70
CA HIS A 52 -16.82 -6.89 -8.03
C HIS A 52 -16.93 -5.36 -8.02
N CYS A 53 -16.45 -4.71 -6.96
CA CYS A 53 -16.60 -3.25 -6.77
C CYS A 53 -15.28 -2.47 -6.85
N GLY A 54 -14.13 -3.15 -6.91
CA GLY A 54 -12.82 -2.51 -6.95
C GLY A 54 -12.31 -1.97 -5.61
N ALA A 55 -13.02 -2.19 -4.50
CA ALA A 55 -12.55 -1.76 -3.18
C ALA A 55 -11.22 -2.44 -2.79
N GLU A 56 -10.36 -1.70 -2.09
CA GLU A 56 -9.02 -2.13 -1.70
C GLU A 56 -8.84 -2.10 -0.17
N VAL A 57 -8.13 -3.09 0.37
CA VAL A 57 -7.77 -3.18 1.79
C VAL A 57 -6.30 -3.53 1.91
N ALA A 58 -5.59 -2.89 2.85
CA ALA A 58 -4.16 -3.09 3.04
C ALA A 58 -3.79 -3.33 4.51
N VAL A 59 -2.79 -4.19 4.73
CA VAL A 59 -2.32 -4.56 6.08
C VAL A 59 -1.14 -3.68 6.50
N VAL A 60 -1.42 -2.62 7.27
CA VAL A 60 -0.40 -1.65 7.73
C VAL A 60 0.51 -2.21 8.83
N SER A 61 -0.01 -3.09 9.69
CA SER A 61 0.75 -3.69 10.79
C SER A 61 0.22 -5.07 11.15
N GLY A 62 1.10 -5.96 11.61
CA GLY A 62 0.76 -7.35 11.91
C GLY A 62 1.04 -8.30 10.75
N SER A 63 0.57 -9.55 10.91
CA SER A 63 0.67 -10.62 9.91
C SER A 63 -0.63 -10.72 9.12
N ALA A 64 -0.50 -10.99 7.82
CA ALA A 64 -1.63 -11.27 6.94
C ALA A 64 -1.97 -12.78 6.86
N GLU A 65 -1.20 -13.64 7.54
CA GLU A 65 -1.31 -15.11 7.47
C GLU A 65 -2.71 -15.66 7.78
N HIS A 66 -3.50 -14.93 8.55
CA HIS A 66 -4.87 -15.29 8.92
C HIS A 66 -5.90 -14.23 8.54
N LEU A 67 -5.53 -13.24 7.73
CA LEU A 67 -6.47 -12.25 7.25
C LEU A 67 -7.17 -12.76 5.99
N ASP A 68 -8.49 -12.89 6.08
CA ASP A 68 -9.34 -13.25 4.95
C ASP A 68 -10.45 -12.20 4.76
N PRO A 69 -10.18 -11.10 4.02
CA PRO A 69 -11.14 -10.02 3.89
C PRO A 69 -12.21 -10.36 2.84
N TYR A 70 -13.47 -10.00 3.17
CA TYR A 70 -14.63 -10.18 2.30
C TYR A 70 -15.21 -8.83 1.90
N CYS A 71 -15.62 -8.72 0.64
CA CYS A 71 -16.31 -7.57 0.10
C CYS A 71 -17.30 -8.04 -0.98
N CYS A 72 -18.47 -7.41 -1.07
CA CYS A 72 -19.55 -7.86 -1.96
C CYS A 72 -19.94 -9.33 -1.75
N ASN A 73 -19.87 -9.81 -0.50
CA ASN A 73 -20.11 -11.22 -0.12
C ASN A 73 -19.16 -12.23 -0.78
N ASP A 74 -18.01 -11.78 -1.28
CA ASP A 74 -17.00 -12.64 -1.90
C ASP A 74 -15.62 -12.36 -1.29
N ARG A 75 -14.74 -13.35 -1.37
CA ARG A 75 -13.37 -13.27 -0.86
C ARG A 75 -12.57 -12.30 -1.72
N MET A 76 -11.90 -11.34 -1.08
CA MET A 76 -11.03 -10.41 -1.80
C MET A 76 -9.73 -11.10 -2.25
N ARG A 77 -9.20 -10.71 -3.41
CA ARG A 77 -7.98 -11.28 -4.00
C ARG A 77 -6.75 -10.46 -3.59
N ARG A 78 -5.75 -11.14 -3.04
CA ARG A 78 -4.42 -10.57 -2.78
C ARG A 78 -3.69 -10.22 -4.09
N ILE A 79 -3.04 -9.07 -4.12
CA ILE A 79 -2.39 -8.51 -5.33
C ILE A 79 -0.96 -7.98 -5.10
N ALA A 80 -0.47 -7.96 -3.86
CA ALA A 80 0.93 -7.71 -3.48
C ALA A 80 1.25 -8.45 -2.17
#